data_AF-I3T4L3-F1
#
_entry.id   AF-I3T4L3-F1
#
_cell.length_a   1.000
_cell.length_b   1.000
_cell.length_c   1.000
_cell.angle_alpha   90.00
_cell.angle_beta   90.00
_cell.angle_gamma   90.00
#
_symmetry.space_group_name_H-M   'P 1'
#
loop_
_entity.id
_entity.type
_entity.pdbx_description
1 polymer ?
#
loop_
_entity_poly.entity_id
_entity_poly.type
_entity_poly.pdbx_seq_one_letter_code
_entity_poly.pdbx_strand_id
1 'polypeptide(L)'
;MEADQFVNARLLVEDMGVAVRVCEGADFVPNPDVFGRVVSGVMTGDSPQKRRAKLMREEVVGAVSKGGVSFKELDELIQVLKQLGVKEGS
;
A
#
# COMPACT_ATOMS: atom_id res chain seq x y z
N MET A 1 0.84 -0.40 21.57
CA MET A 1 0.08 -1.42 20.81
C MET A 1 0.44 -1.19 19.36
N GLU A 2 1.35 -2.00 18.84
CA GLU A 2 1.80 -1.93 17.45
C GLU A 2 0.73 -2.63 16.61
N ALA A 3 0.16 -1.92 15.65
CA ALA A 3 -0.83 -2.48 14.74
C ALA A 3 -0.09 -3.22 13.60
N ASP A 4 -0.43 -2.88 12.37
CA ASP A 4 0.20 -3.41 11.15
C ASP A 4 1.42 -2.59 10.70
N GLN A 5 1.72 -1.45 11.32
CA GLN A 5 2.73 -0.50 10.84
C GLN A 5 4.14 -1.10 10.65
N PHE A 6 4.55 -2.08 11.45
CA PHE A 6 5.84 -2.77 11.28
C PHE A 6 5.83 -3.71 10.08
N VAL A 7 4.73 -4.45 9.91
CA VAL A 7 4.52 -5.33 8.76
C VAL A 7 4.43 -4.49 7.49
N ASN A 8 3.69 -3.39 7.51
CA ASN A 8 3.55 -2.46 6.39
C ASN A 8 4.89 -1.77 6.06
N ALA A 9 5.66 -1.36 7.08
CA ALA A 9 6.99 -0.77 6.86
C ALA A 9 7.97 -1.77 6.25
N ARG A 10 7.90 -3.06 6.62
CA ARG A 10 8.69 -4.11 5.97
C ARG A 10 8.24 -4.31 4.52
N LEU A 11 6.95 -4.51 4.30
CA LEU A 11 6.37 -4.70 2.96
C LEU A 11 6.73 -3.55 2.01
N LEU A 12 6.50 -2.30 2.42
CA LEU A 12 6.68 -1.14 1.54
C LEU A 12 8.15 -0.80 1.28
N VAL A 13 9.04 -1.05 2.25
CA VAL A 13 10.46 -0.67 2.15
C VAL A 13 11.32 -1.80 1.60
N GLU A 14 11.19 -3.01 2.15
CA GLU A 14 12.05 -4.15 1.83
C GLU A 14 11.53 -4.93 0.63
N ASP A 15 10.24 -5.29 0.66
CA ASP A 15 9.69 -6.20 -0.36
C ASP A 15 9.29 -5.43 -1.64
N MET A 16 8.64 -4.28 -1.50
CA MET A 16 8.14 -3.49 -2.63
C MET A 16 9.10 -2.37 -3.05
N GLY A 17 9.96 -1.90 -2.13
CA GLY A 17 10.92 -0.83 -2.41
C GLY A 17 10.28 0.50 -2.85
N VAL A 18 9.04 0.78 -2.43
CA VAL A 18 8.29 2.00 -2.76
C VAL A 18 8.36 3.07 -1.67
N ALA A 19 8.87 2.72 -0.49
CA ALA A 19 8.99 3.62 0.65
C ALA A 19 10.45 3.76 1.13
N VAL A 20 10.67 4.77 1.97
CA VAL A 20 11.93 5.01 2.68
C VAL A 20 11.65 4.95 4.17
N ARG A 21 12.38 4.11 4.90
CA ARG A 21 12.32 4.05 6.36
C ARG A 21 13.13 5.21 6.95
N VAL A 22 12.48 6.01 7.80
CA VAL A 22 13.09 7.21 8.42
C VAL A 22 13.35 7.05 9.92
N CYS A 23 12.50 6.28 10.60
CA CYS A 23 12.58 5.98 12.03
C CYS A 23 11.77 4.71 12.32
N GLU A 24 12.07 4.06 13.44
CA GLU A 24 11.39 2.86 13.91
C GLU A 24 11.33 2.85 15.45
N GLY A 25 10.21 2.41 16.01
CA GLY A 25 9.99 2.39 17.45
C GLY A 25 9.33 3.67 17.98
N ALA A 26 8.47 3.51 18.99
CA ALA A 26 7.66 4.61 19.53
C ALA A 26 8.50 5.68 20.25
N ASP A 27 9.62 5.28 20.86
CA ASP A 27 10.48 6.16 21.65
C ASP A 27 11.70 6.66 20.86
N PHE A 28 11.78 6.36 19.56
CA PHE A 28 12.93 6.73 18.74
C PHE A 28 12.82 8.18 18.25
N VAL A 29 13.81 8.99 18.63
CA VAL A 29 13.97 10.36 18.14
C VAL A 29 15.08 10.39 17.09
N PRO A 30 14.79 10.65 15.80
CA PRO A 30 15.82 10.69 14.76
C PRO A 30 16.73 11.90 14.93
N ASN A 31 17.99 11.76 14.49
CA ASN A 31 18.89 12.91 14.38
C ASN A 31 18.29 13.92 13.36
N PRO A 32 18.12 15.20 13.73
CA PRO A 32 17.41 16.18 12.91
C PRO A 32 18.13 16.50 11.60
N ASP A 33 19.47 16.51 11.57
CA ASP A 33 20.24 16.76 10.34
C ASP A 33 20.09 15.61 9.35
N VAL A 34 20.13 14.36 9.84
CA VAL A 34 19.91 13.16 9.02
C VAL A 34 18.48 13.13 8.50
N PHE A 35 17.50 13.37 9.37
CA PHE A 35 16.09 13.41 9.00
C PHE A 35 15.82 14.46 7.93
N GLY A 36 16.34 15.68 8.11
CA GLY A 36 16.20 16.76 7.13
C GLY A 36 16.79 16.41 5.77
N ARG A 37 17.96 15.76 5.73
CA ARG A 37 18.57 15.28 4.49
C ARG A 37 17.72 14.20 3.80
N VAL A 38 17.18 13.25 4.57
CA VAL A 38 16.31 12.20 4.00
C VAL A 38 15.04 12.82 3.44
N VAL A 39 14.35 13.69 4.19
CA VAL A 39 13.15 14.38 3.69
C VAL A 39 13.46 15.19 2.43
N SER A 40 14.53 15.97 2.44
CA SER A 40 14.96 16.74 1.25
C SER A 40 15.23 15.82 0.06
N GLY A 41 15.94 14.70 0.26
CA GLY A 41 16.22 13.71 -0.79
C GLY A 41 14.97 13.01 -1.32
N VAL A 42 13.97 12.75 -0.47
CA VAL A 42 12.69 12.18 -0.91
C VAL A 42 11.81 13.23 -1.58
N MET A 43 11.90 14.51 -1.22
CA MET A 43 11.11 15.56 -1.89
C MET A 43 11.70 15.99 -3.23
N THR A 44 13.03 15.98 -3.34
CA THR A 44 13.75 16.37 -4.56
C THR A 44 13.94 15.21 -5.53
N GLY A 45 14.05 15.52 -6.83
CA GLY A 45 14.41 14.55 -7.87
C GLY A 45 13.46 13.36 -8.05
N ASP A 46 13.82 12.52 -9.03
CA ASP A 46 13.15 11.25 -9.30
C ASP A 46 13.97 10.09 -8.70
N SER A 47 13.46 9.49 -7.63
CA SER A 47 14.12 8.37 -6.96
C SER A 47 13.59 7.01 -7.46
N PRO A 48 14.37 5.93 -7.33
CA PRO A 48 13.89 4.58 -7.65
C PRO A 48 12.60 4.22 -6.90
N GLN A 49 12.46 4.66 -5.65
CA GLN A 49 11.27 4.48 -4.84
C GLN A 49 10.06 5.20 -5.45
N LYS A 50 10.21 6.47 -5.86
CA LYS A 50 9.14 7.23 -6.52
C LYS A 50 8.70 6.60 -7.83
N ARG A 51 9.65 6.16 -8.66
CA ARG A 51 9.33 5.47 -9.92
C ARG A 51 8.50 4.20 -9.67
N ARG A 52 8.94 3.37 -8.73
CA ARG A 52 8.19 2.16 -8.35
C ARG A 52 6.81 2.48 -7.77
N ALA A 53 6.71 3.50 -6.91
CA ALA A 53 5.43 3.95 -6.36
C ALA A 53 4.48 4.46 -7.46
N LYS A 54 5.01 5.13 -8.49
CA LYS A 54 4.22 5.57 -9.66
C LYS A 54 3.71 4.39 -10.49
N LEU A 55 4.56 3.41 -10.78
CA LEU A 55 4.16 2.19 -11.50
C LEU A 55 3.09 1.42 -10.72
N MET A 56 3.31 1.22 -9.42
CA MET A 56 2.33 0.59 -8.53
C MET A 56 1.01 1.34 -8.53
N ARG A 57 1.02 2.68 -8.52
CA ARG A 57 -0.21 3.48 -8.61
C ARG A 57 -0.96 3.20 -9.92
N GLU A 58 -0.26 3.11 -11.04
CA GLU A 58 -0.87 2.83 -12.35
C GLU A 58 -1.51 1.43 -12.37
N GLU A 59 -0.82 0.42 -11.82
CA GLU A 59 -1.34 -0.95 -11.68
C GLU A 59 -2.57 -1.01 -10.79
N VAL A 60 -2.52 -0.37 -9.61
CA VAL A 60 -3.63 -0.35 -8.65
C VAL A 60 -4.84 0.36 -9.24
N VAL A 61 -4.65 1.50 -9.91
CA VAL A 61 -5.73 2.19 -10.62
C VAL A 61 -6.36 1.28 -11.68
N GLY A 62 -5.55 0.52 -12.42
CA GLY A 62 -6.04 -0.49 -13.37
C GLY A 62 -6.84 -1.60 -12.70
N ALA A 63 -6.38 -2.13 -11.57
CA ALA A 63 -7.03 -3.23 -10.85
C ALA A 63 -8.41 -2.87 -10.30
N VAL A 64 -8.59 -1.64 -9.81
CA VAL A 64 -9.87 -1.16 -9.22
C VAL A 64 -10.82 -0.53 -10.24
N SER A 65 -10.33 -0.17 -11.42
CA SER A 65 -11.15 0.39 -12.49
C SER A 65 -12.15 -0.63 -13.04
N LYS A 66 -13.21 -0.16 -13.72
CA LYS A 66 -14.23 -1.04 -14.31
C LYS A 66 -13.58 -2.08 -15.23
N GLY A 67 -13.83 -3.37 -14.96
CA GLY A 67 -13.25 -4.50 -15.70
C GLY A 67 -11.85 -4.92 -15.23
N GLY A 68 -11.27 -4.21 -14.26
CA GLY A 68 -10.06 -4.59 -13.55
C GLY A 68 -10.26 -5.81 -12.65
N VAL A 69 -9.16 -6.38 -12.16
CA VAL A 69 -9.17 -7.63 -11.40
C VAL A 69 -9.94 -7.51 -10.08
N SER A 70 -9.63 -6.51 -9.25
CA SER A 70 -10.31 -6.31 -7.97
C SER A 70 -11.77 -5.90 -8.16
N PHE A 71 -12.10 -5.20 -9.25
CA PHE A 71 -13.49 -4.92 -9.62
C PHE A 71 -14.27 -6.21 -9.90
N LYS A 72 -13.68 -7.13 -10.68
CA LYS A 72 -14.29 -8.43 -11.02
C LYS A 72 -14.43 -9.33 -9.80
N GLU A 73 -13.40 -9.43 -8.98
CA GLU A 73 -13.43 -10.23 -7.74
C GLU A 73 -14.52 -9.76 -6.78
N LEU A 74 -14.73 -8.44 -6.66
CA LEU A 74 -15.82 -7.90 -5.86
C LEU A 74 -17.20 -8.22 -6.47
N ASP A 75 -17.35 -8.15 -7.79
CA ASP A 75 -18.61 -8.54 -8.46
C ASP A 75 -18.90 -10.03 -8.24
N GLU A 76 -17.88 -10.90 -8.39
CA GLU A 76 -17.97 -12.33 -8.10
C GLU A 76 -18.40 -12.60 -6.66
N LEU A 77 -17.80 -11.90 -5.68
CA LEU A 77 -18.19 -11.98 -4.27
C LEU A 77 -19.69 -11.64 -4.10
N ILE A 78 -20.16 -10.57 -4.75
CA ILE A 78 -21.57 -10.17 -4.70
C ILE A 78 -22.48 -11.26 -5.28
N GLN A 79 -22.10 -11.89 -6.40
CA GLN A 79 -22.89 -12.98 -6.99
C GLN A 79 -22.97 -14.20 -6.06
N VAL A 80 -21.86 -14.57 -5.42
CA VAL A 80 -21.84 -15.67 -4.44
C VAL A 80 -22.76 -15.35 -3.25
N LEU A 81 -22.69 -14.13 -2.71
CA LEU A 81 -23.56 -13.71 -1.59
C LEU A 81 -25.05 -13.75 -1.98
N LYS A 82 -25.40 -13.34 -3.20
CA LYS A 82 -26.79 -13.44 -3.71
C LYS A 82 -27.26 -14.88 -3.77
N GLN A 83 -26.42 -15.80 -4.25
CA GLN A 83 -26.76 -17.23 -4.32
C GLN A 83 -26.93 -17.85 -2.93
N LEU A 84 -26.18 -17.39 -1.94
CA LEU A 84 -26.34 -17.83 -0.54
C LEU A 84 -27.66 -17.34 0.06
N GLY A 85 -28.02 -16.07 -0.15
CA GLY A 85 -29.28 -15.50 0.34
C GLY A 85 -30.55 -16.09 -0.30
N VAL A 86 -30.44 -16.67 -1.50
CA VAL A 86 -31.55 -17.38 -2.17
C VAL A 86 -31.82 -18.76 -1.54
N LYS A 87 -30.87 -19.35 -0.80
CA LYS A 87 -31.03 -20.68 -0.19
C LYS A 87 -31.77 -20.67 1.15
N GLU A 88 -32.00 -19.52 1.78
CA GLU A 88 -32.75 -19.44 3.05
C GLU A 88 -34.27 -19.26 2.87
N GLY A 89 -34.77 -19.27 1.62
CA GLY A 89 -36.18 -19.05 1.29
C GLY A 89 -36.85 -20.19 0.50
N SER A 90 -36.58 -21.46 0.84
CA SER A 90 -37.29 -22.62 0.29
C SER A 90 -37.59 -23.67 1.37
#